data_AF-A0A286GSW1-F1
#
_entry.id   AF-A0A286GSW1-F1
#
_cell.length_a   1.000
_cell.length_b   1.000
_cell.length_c   1.000
_cell.angle_alpha   90.00
_cell.angle_beta   90.00
_cell.angle_gamma   90.00
#
_symmetry.space_group_name_H-M   'P 1'
#
loop_
_entity.id
_entity.type
_entity.pdbx_description
1 polymer ?
#
loop_
_entity_poly.entity_id
_entity_poly.type
_entity_poly.pdbx_seq_one_letter_code
_entity_poly.pdbx_strand_id
1 'polypeptide(L)'
;MENTLITFDQLPAFVVDLGRKVDDLTALLRSQSERGHSIPDRWFSIEELSEYLPGHPAVTTLYGKVQRREIPFSRKGKRLAFRQSDIDLWLQSGRVKTSAEIDAQAEHYLSNQRKGGRKAR
;
A
#
# COMPACT_ATOMS: atom_id res chain seq x y z
N MET A 1 -35.36 6.37 8.45
CA MET A 1 -34.99 4.97 8.70
C MET A 1 -36.04 4.43 9.65
N GLU A 2 -36.90 3.53 9.18
CA GLU A 2 -37.93 2.93 10.02
C GLU A 2 -37.25 2.08 11.10
N ASN A 3 -37.47 2.46 12.36
CA ASN A 3 -37.02 1.66 13.49
C ASN A 3 -38.09 0.59 13.71
N THR A 4 -37.95 -0.56 13.05
CA THR A 4 -38.86 -1.69 13.20
C THR A 4 -38.84 -2.10 14.67
N LEU A 5 -39.93 -1.86 15.39
CA LEU A 5 -40.04 -2.20 16.81
C LEU A 5 -40.11 -3.73 16.92
N ILE A 6 -38.97 -4.34 17.26
CA ILE A 6 -38.85 -5.79 17.47
C ILE A 6 -39.39 -6.11 18.87
N THR A 7 -40.28 -7.10 18.98
CA THR A 7 -40.74 -7.57 20.30
C THR A 7 -39.70 -8.51 20.92
N PHE A 8 -39.73 -8.66 22.25
CA PHE A 8 -38.75 -9.49 22.96
C PHE A 8 -38.72 -10.95 22.45
N ASP A 9 -39.87 -11.52 22.13
CA ASP A 9 -40.00 -12.90 21.61
C ASP A 9 -39.38 -13.06 20.20
N GLN A 10 -39.19 -11.97 19.46
CA GLN A 10 -38.58 -11.97 18.13
C GLN A 10 -37.05 -11.81 18.17
N LEU A 11 -36.47 -11.50 19.34
CA LEU A 11 -35.03 -11.30 19.49
C LEU A 11 -34.21 -12.54 19.12
N PRO A 12 -34.56 -13.79 19.52
CA PRO A 12 -33.75 -14.96 19.16
C PRO A 12 -33.62 -15.14 17.65
N ALA A 13 -34.73 -14.96 16.92
CA ALA A 13 -34.74 -15.06 15.45
C ALA A 13 -33.88 -13.95 14.81
N PHE A 14 -34.03 -12.72 15.29
CA PHE A 14 -33.29 -11.58 14.74
C PHE A 14 -31.77 -11.68 14.99
N VAL A 15 -31.36 -12.19 16.14
CA VAL A 15 -29.94 -12.41 16.47
C VAL A 15 -29.33 -13.48 15.58
N VAL A 16 -30.06 -14.55 15.25
CA VAL A 16 -29.60 -15.57 14.30
C VAL A 16 -29.40 -14.97 12.90
N ASP A 17 -30.35 -14.16 12.44
CA ASP A 17 -30.24 -13.49 11.14
C ASP A 17 -29.11 -12.45 11.11
N LEU A 18 -28.87 -11.76 12.23
CA LEU A 18 -27.72 -10.88 12.37
C LEU A 18 -26.40 -11.66 12.31
N GLY A 19 -26.32 -12.80 13.00
CA GLY A 19 -25.16 -13.69 12.95
C GLY A 19 -24.83 -14.13 11.52
N ARG A 20 -25.83 -14.57 10.77
CA ARG A 20 -25.68 -14.93 9.34
C ARG A 20 -25.15 -13.77 8.51
N LYS A 21 -25.72 -12.57 8.67
CA LYS A 21 -25.26 -11.37 7.95
C LYS A 21 -23.81 -11.01 8.30
N VAL A 22 -23.41 -11.18 9.57
CA VAL A 22 -22.04 -10.95 10.02
C VAL A 22 -21.09 -11.99 9.40
N ASP A 23 -21.50 -13.25 9.33
CA ASP A 23 -20.72 -14.31 8.68
C ASP A 23 -20.56 -14.05 7.17
N ASP A 24 -21.63 -13.63 6.48
CA ASP A 24 -21.62 -13.27 5.07
C ASP A 24 -20.67 -12.08 4.81
N LEU A 25 -20.75 -11.03 5.64
CA LEU A 25 -19.84 -9.90 5.56
C LEU A 25 -18.38 -10.33 5.79
N THR A 26 -18.15 -11.22 6.76
CA THR A 26 -16.81 -11.73 7.06
C THR A 26 -16.26 -12.54 5.90
N ALA A 27 -17.08 -13.38 5.26
CA ALA A 27 -16.70 -14.15 4.08
C ALA A 27 -16.41 -13.23 2.88
N LEU A 28 -17.23 -12.21 2.66
CA LEU A 28 -17.01 -11.21 1.61
C LEU A 28 -15.71 -10.44 1.81
N LEU A 29 -15.41 -10.00 3.03
CA LEU A 29 -14.17 -9.29 3.35
C LEU A 29 -12.94 -10.17 3.16
N ARG A 30 -12.99 -11.43 3.59
CA ARG A 30 -11.91 -12.41 3.31
C ARG A 30 -11.67 -12.55 1.81
N SER A 31 -12.75 -12.74 1.04
CA SER A 31 -12.64 -12.84 -0.43
C SER A 31 -12.07 -11.56 -1.08
N GLN A 32 -12.38 -10.37 -0.54
CA GLN A 32 -11.81 -9.10 -1.04
C GLN A 32 -10.33 -8.96 -0.69
N SER A 33 -9.93 -9.39 0.50
CA SER A 33 -8.52 -9.37 0.91
C SER A 33 -7.66 -10.35 0.11
N GLU A 34 -8.22 -11.50 -0.28
CA GLU A 34 -7.57 -12.50 -1.15
C GLU A 34 -7.57 -12.09 -2.61
N ARG A 35 -8.61 -11.39 -3.08
CA ARG A 35 -8.59 -10.59 -4.32
C ARG A 35 -7.75 -9.33 -4.15
N GLY A 36 -6.68 -9.39 -3.34
CA GLY A 36 -5.78 -8.29 -3.03
C GLY A 36 -5.64 -7.45 -4.27
N HIS A 37 -5.92 -6.15 -4.14
CA HIS A 37 -5.98 -5.18 -5.22
C HIS A 37 -4.62 -5.16 -5.92
N SER A 38 -4.39 -6.18 -6.73
CA SER A 38 -3.40 -6.30 -7.75
C SER A 38 -3.93 -5.32 -8.76
N ILE A 39 -3.60 -4.05 -8.54
CA ILE A 39 -3.55 -3.09 -9.63
C ILE A 39 -2.74 -3.84 -10.68
N PRO A 40 -3.38 -4.25 -11.80
CA PRO A 40 -2.70 -5.06 -12.79
C PRO A 40 -1.43 -4.30 -13.12
N ASP A 41 -0.30 -4.99 -12.94
CA ASP A 41 1.01 -4.38 -12.95
C ASP A 41 1.29 -3.79 -14.34
N ARG A 42 0.91 -2.52 -14.48
CA ARG A 42 0.88 -1.81 -15.74
C ARG A 42 2.29 -1.34 -16.04
N TRP A 43 2.60 -1.38 -17.33
CA TRP A 43 3.83 -0.83 -17.85
C TRP A 43 3.51 0.50 -18.51
N PHE A 44 4.30 1.52 -18.19
CA PHE A 44 4.23 2.84 -18.79
C PHE A 44 5.33 3.00 -19.84
N SER A 45 5.00 3.67 -20.94
CA SER A 45 5.97 4.36 -21.79
C SER A 45 6.53 5.61 -21.09
N ILE A 46 7.49 6.30 -21.71
CA ILE A 46 8.01 7.54 -21.13
C ILE A 46 6.99 8.68 -21.17
N GLU A 47 6.09 8.67 -22.18
CA GLU A 47 4.99 9.62 -22.29
C GLU A 47 3.94 9.36 -21.21
N GLU A 48 3.51 8.10 -21.04
CA GLU A 48 2.57 7.73 -19.98
C GLU A 48 3.13 8.02 -18.58
N LEU A 49 4.44 7.84 -18.38
CA LEU A 49 5.11 8.19 -17.12
C LEU A 49 5.07 9.70 -16.85
N SER A 50 5.21 10.53 -17.89
CA SER A 50 5.07 11.98 -17.76
C SER A 50 3.68 12.37 -17.28
N GLU A 51 2.64 11.68 -17.74
CA GLU A 51 1.26 11.92 -17.29
C GLU A 51 1.03 11.37 -15.89
N TYR A 52 1.65 10.23 -15.56
CA TYR A 52 1.49 9.56 -14.27
C TYR A 52 2.13 10.31 -13.10
N LEU A 53 3.30 10.91 -13.32
CA LEU A 53 4.06 11.54 -12.24
C LEU A 53 3.45 12.86 -11.78
N PRO A 54 3.47 13.15 -10.47
CA PRO A 54 3.06 14.45 -9.94
C PRO A 54 3.84 15.59 -10.59
N GLY A 55 3.12 16.64 -11.03
CA GLY A 55 3.72 17.81 -11.67
C GLY A 55 4.05 17.66 -13.16
N HIS A 56 3.72 16.51 -13.76
CA HIS A 56 3.81 16.25 -15.20
C HIS A 56 5.14 16.69 -15.86
N PRO A 57 6.29 16.17 -15.40
CA PRO A 57 7.60 16.58 -15.90
C PRO A 57 7.78 16.23 -17.36
N ALA A 58 8.29 17.16 -18.18
CA ALA A 58 8.52 16.93 -19.59
C ALA A 58 9.37 15.67 -19.87
N VAL A 59 9.06 14.96 -20.96
CA VAL A 59 9.75 13.73 -21.39
C VAL A 59 11.27 13.90 -21.48
N THR A 60 11.76 15.07 -21.90
CA THR A 60 13.20 15.41 -21.94
C THR A 60 13.83 15.36 -20.54
N THR A 61 13.13 15.87 -19.53
CA THR A 61 13.55 15.82 -18.13
C THR A 61 13.59 14.39 -17.62
N LEU A 62 12.58 13.58 -17.99
CA LEU A 62 12.54 12.16 -17.63
C LEU A 62 13.71 11.37 -18.25
N TYR A 63 14.08 11.62 -19.50
CA TYR A 63 15.29 11.03 -20.08
C TYR A 63 16.55 11.39 -19.27
N GLY A 64 16.67 12.64 -18.83
CA GLY A 64 17.76 13.06 -17.95
C GLY A 64 17.79 12.30 -16.62
N LYS A 65 16.61 12.08 -16.02
CA LYS A 65 16.45 11.30 -14.77
C LYS A 65 16.83 9.83 -14.97
N VAL A 66 16.41 9.22 -16.09
CA VAL A 66 16.77 7.85 -16.46
C VAL A 66 18.28 7.71 -16.63
N GLN A 67 18.91 8.65 -17.35
CA GLN A 67 20.36 8.64 -17.56
C GLN A 67 21.13 8.72 -16.24
N ARG A 68 20.69 9.54 -15.29
CA ARG A 68 21.27 9.65 -13.94
C ARG A 68 20.83 8.55 -12.97
N ARG A 69 20.00 7.61 -13.42
CA ARG A 69 19.44 6.51 -12.61
C ARG A 69 18.66 6.99 -11.37
N GLU A 70 18.04 8.15 -11.47
CA GLU A 70 17.19 8.71 -10.39
C GLU A 70 15.82 8.05 -10.32
N ILE A 71 15.36 7.46 -11.43
CA ILE A 71 14.04 6.83 -11.56
C ILE A 71 14.21 5.36 -11.97
N PRO A 72 13.46 4.42 -11.36
CA PRO A 72 13.50 3.01 -11.75
C PRO A 72 13.02 2.83 -13.19
N PHE A 73 13.72 2.03 -13.98
CA PHE A 73 13.31 1.73 -15.35
C PHE A 73 13.77 0.32 -15.74
N SER A 74 13.02 -0.29 -16.65
CA SER A 74 13.40 -1.52 -17.33
C SER A 74 13.76 -1.22 -18.79
N ARG A 75 14.79 -1.90 -19.29
CA ARG A 75 15.18 -1.79 -20.69
C ARG A 75 14.69 -3.00 -21.46
N LYS A 76 13.80 -2.79 -22.43
CA LYS A 76 13.35 -3.83 -23.36
C LYS A 76 13.88 -3.48 -24.75
N GLY A 77 15.09 -3.96 -25.05
CA GLY A 77 15.82 -3.62 -26.27
C GLY A 77 16.19 -2.13 -26.37
N LYS A 78 15.61 -1.45 -27.36
CA LYS A 78 15.82 0.00 -27.60
C LYS A 78 14.81 0.90 -26.88
N ARG A 79 13.80 0.34 -26.21
CA ARG A 79 12.74 1.09 -25.53
C ARG A 79 12.89 1.02 -24.01
N LEU A 80 12.58 2.12 -23.35
CA LEU A 80 12.42 2.20 -21.90
C LEU A 80 10.99 1.80 -21.54
N ALA A 81 10.83 1.06 -20.46
CA ALA A 81 9.54 0.70 -19.90
C ALA A 81 9.57 0.88 -18.39
N PHE A 82 8.48 1.36 -17.81
CA PHE A 82 8.39 1.70 -16.40
C PHE A 82 7.27 0.90 -15.77
N ARG A 83 7.61 0.07 -14.79
CA ARG A 83 6.63 -0.74 -14.08
C ARG A 83 5.94 0.12 -13.04
N GLN A 84 4.61 0.17 -13.04
CA GLN A 84 3.85 1.04 -12.14
C GLN A 84 4.21 0.79 -10.67
N SER A 85 4.29 -0.48 -10.26
CA SER A 85 4.65 -0.86 -8.89
C SER A 85 6.03 -0.36 -8.47
N ASP A 86 7.02 -0.37 -9.36
CA ASP A 86 8.36 0.14 -9.09
C ASP A 86 8.36 1.68 -8.93
N ILE A 87 7.56 2.38 -9.75
CA ILE A 87 7.41 3.84 -9.67
C ILE A 87 6.70 4.24 -8.37
N ASP A 88 5.65 3.52 -7.98
CA ASP A 88 4.91 3.79 -6.75
C ASP A 88 5.80 3.60 -5.52
N LEU A 89 6.57 2.51 -5.47
CA LEU A 89 7.53 2.26 -4.41
C LEU A 89 8.61 3.35 -4.36
N TRP A 90 9.09 3.78 -5.53
CA TRP A 90 10.06 4.87 -5.63
C TRP A 90 9.50 6.21 -5.12
N LEU A 91 8.27 6.57 -5.48
CA LEU A 91 7.59 7.75 -4.95
C LEU A 91 7.45 7.68 -3.42
N GLN A 92 7.11 6.51 -2.88
CA GLN A 92 7.02 6.28 -1.45
C GLN A 92 8.39 6.38 -0.76
N SER A 93 9.47 5.92 -1.41
CA SER A 93 10.83 5.99 -0.86
C SER A 93 11.35 7.42 -0.72
N GLY A 94 10.89 8.34 -1.57
CA GLY A 94 11.22 9.76 -1.50
C GLY A 94 10.50 10.51 -0.37
N ARG A 95 9.58 9.84 0.35
CA ARG A 95 8.83 10.43 1.45
C ARG A 95 9.77 10.73 2.64
N VAL A 96 9.75 11.99 3.08
CA VAL A 96 10.38 12.38 4.33
C VAL A 96 9.55 11.80 5.49
N LYS A 97 10.22 11.06 6.37
CA LYS A 97 9.59 10.49 7.58
C LYS A 97 9.12 11.59 8.51
N THR A 98 7.97 11.39 9.13
CA THR A 98 7.45 12.27 10.18
C THR A 98 8.26 12.08 11.47
N SER A 99 8.21 13.06 12.38
CA SER A 99 8.87 12.96 13.70
C SER A 99 8.44 11.70 14.44
N ALA A 100 7.15 11.40 14.48
CA ALA A 100 6.61 10.20 15.13
C ALA A 100 7.16 8.89 14.55
N GLU A 101 7.36 8.81 13.22
CA GLU A 101 7.95 7.63 12.58
C GLU A 101 9.44 7.48 12.91
N ILE A 102 10.16 8.60 13.05
CA ILE A 102 11.56 8.62 13.48
C ILE A 102 11.67 8.17 14.93
N ASP A 103 10.80 8.69 15.81
CA ASP A 103 10.77 8.36 17.24
C ASP A 103 10.46 6.87 17.44
N ALA A 104 9.44 6.34 16.76
CA ALA A 104 9.10 4.91 16.81
C ALA A 104 10.26 4.03 16.31
N GLN A 105 10.99 4.45 15.27
CA GLN A 105 12.15 3.71 14.78
C GLN A 105 13.31 3.75 15.79
N ALA A 106 13.52 4.87 16.49
CA ALA A 106 14.51 4.99 17.54
C ALA A 106 14.17 4.09 18.74
N GLU A 107 12.91 4.07 19.18
CA GLU A 107 12.42 3.16 20.23
C GLU A 107 12.64 1.69 19.86
N HIS A 108 12.31 1.31 18.62
CA HIS A 108 12.53 -0.04 18.13
C HIS A 108 14.03 -0.41 18.13
N TYR A 109 14.90 0.50 17.67
CA TYR A 109 16.35 0.27 17.68
C TYR A 109 16.89 0.07 19.10
N LEU A 110 16.51 0.93 20.05
CA LEU A 110 16.91 0.85 21.45
C LEU A 110 16.41 -0.44 22.12
N SER A 111 15.19 -0.89 21.81
CA SER A 111 14.63 -2.12 22.37
C SER A 111 15.36 -3.38 21.89
N ASN A 112 15.84 -3.40 20.63
CA ASN A 112 16.60 -4.53 20.08
C ASN A 112 18.05 -4.60 20.61
N GLN A 113 18.71 -3.46 20.84
CA GLN A 113 20.08 -3.42 21.38
C GLN A 113 20.18 -3.96 22.83
N ARG A 114 19.08 -3.90 23.59
CA ARG A 114 19.03 -4.42 24.97
C ARG A 114 19.12 -5.96 25.07
N LYS A 115 18.88 -6.70 23.97
CA LYS A 115 18.88 -8.17 23.96
C LYS A 115 20.24 -8.82 23.62
N GLY A 116 21.20 -8.07 23.06
CA GLY A 116 22.48 -8.63 22.58
C GLY A 116 23.71 -8.34 23.45
N GLY A 117 23.60 -7.46 24.45
CA GLY A 117 24.76 -6.84 25.09
C GLY A 117 24.98 -7.20 26.55
N ARG A 118 25.10 -8.48 26.92
CA ARG A 118 25.76 -8.91 28.17
C ARG A 118 26.45 -10.27 28.01
N LYS A 119 27.64 -10.29 27.41
CA LYS A 119 28.67 -11.24 27.85
C LYS A 119 29.60 -10.48 28.79
N ALA A 120 29.35 -10.63 30.08
CA ALA A 120 30.25 -10.19 31.13
C ALA A 120 31.59 -10.92 30.97
N ARG A 121 32.67 -10.17 31.14
CA ARG A 121 34.04 -10.68 31.20
C ARG A 121 34.41 -10.93 32.66
#